data_AF-S4RQR3-F1
#
_entry.id   AF-S4RQR3-F1
#
_cell.length_a   1.000
_cell.length_b   1.000
_cell.length_c   1.000
_cell.angle_alpha   90.00
_cell.angle_beta   90.00
_cell.angle_gamma   90.00
#
_symmetry.space_group_name_H-M   'P 1'
#
loop_
_entity.id
_entity.type
_entity.pdbx_description
1 polymer ?
#
loop_
_entity_poly.entity_id
_entity_poly.type
_entity_poly.pdbx_seq_one_letter_code
_entity_poly.pdbx_strand_id
1 'polypeptide(L)'
;GGSPPPDRTKVVIQFRYLSQKLFISLSVLAGIGIIFGCVCLVFNIYNRNVRYIQNSQPNLNNLTALGCILTLAVVLPLGLDGLHISESQFPFICQVRVWLLSIGFGMGYGSMFTKIWWVHTLFTKKDDKKEQLEQWKLYVTAAVLIFIDAVTILIWQLVDPLQRTVEVENLVGDDVEILPQLEHCSSRKMTTWLGIVYTYKGLLLLLGIFLAYETKSVSTEKINDHRSVGMAIYNVSVLCMITAPVAMIVSKQQDASFAFAALAVIFSSYITLIVLFVPK
;
A
#
# COMPACT_ATOMS: atom_id res chain seq x y z
N GLY A 1 -29.06 -41.77 20.21
CA GLY A 1 -29.40 -40.37 20.53
C GLY A 1 -30.88 -40.30 20.84
N GLY A 2 -31.25 -39.96 22.08
CA GLY A 2 -32.64 -40.01 22.57
C GLY A 2 -33.51 -38.80 22.19
N SER A 3 -33.07 -37.97 21.25
CA SER A 3 -33.85 -36.85 20.73
C SER A 3 -34.54 -37.25 19.43
N PRO A 4 -35.82 -36.88 19.23
CA PRO A 4 -36.53 -37.15 17.98
C PRO A 4 -35.81 -36.50 16.79
N PRO A 5 -35.76 -37.17 15.62
CA PRO A 5 -35.08 -36.65 14.45
C PRO A 5 -35.74 -35.35 13.97
N PRO A 6 -34.95 -34.35 13.55
CA PRO A 6 -35.48 -33.10 13.03
C PRO A 6 -36.13 -33.31 11.65
N ASP A 7 -37.22 -32.59 11.40
CA ASP A 7 -38.03 -32.66 10.16
C ASP A 7 -37.33 -32.01 8.95
N ARG A 8 -36.26 -31.22 9.20
CA ARG A 8 -35.40 -30.59 8.19
C ARG A 8 -33.95 -30.54 8.68
N THR A 9 -33.01 -30.53 7.75
CA THR A 9 -31.59 -30.31 8.02
C THR A 9 -31.41 -29.00 8.79
N LYS A 10 -30.70 -29.03 9.92
CA LYS A 10 -30.37 -27.80 10.64
C LYS A 10 -29.30 -27.05 9.85
N VAL A 11 -29.61 -25.82 9.47
CA VAL A 11 -28.67 -24.90 8.85
C VAL A 11 -27.95 -24.12 9.96
N VAL A 12 -26.65 -24.31 10.09
CA VAL A 12 -25.82 -23.54 11.04
C VAL A 12 -24.95 -22.57 10.24
N ILE A 13 -25.24 -21.28 10.41
CA ILE A 13 -24.46 -20.21 9.81
C ILE A 13 -23.20 -20.01 10.66
N GLN A 14 -22.02 -20.14 10.05
CA GLN A 14 -20.75 -19.88 10.73
C GLN A 14 -19.95 -18.86 9.94
N PHE A 15 -19.58 -17.75 10.55
CA PHE A 15 -18.66 -16.80 9.94
C PHE A 15 -17.23 -17.34 9.98
N ARG A 16 -16.54 -17.26 8.84
CA ARG A 16 -15.08 -17.45 8.81
C ARG A 16 -14.42 -16.12 9.18
N TYR A 17 -13.56 -16.17 10.18
CA TYR A 17 -12.80 -15.04 10.70
C TYR A 17 -11.32 -15.24 10.44
N LEU A 18 -10.58 -14.13 10.47
CA LEU A 18 -9.13 -14.15 10.31
C LEU A 18 -8.48 -14.86 11.51
N SER A 19 -7.45 -15.66 11.24
CA SER A 19 -6.66 -16.28 12.29
C SER A 19 -6.03 -15.24 13.21
N GLN A 20 -6.44 -15.22 14.49
CA GLN A 20 -5.96 -14.24 15.47
C GLN A 20 -4.45 -14.29 15.67
N LYS A 21 -3.84 -15.47 15.57
CA LYS A 21 -2.39 -15.63 15.65
C LYS A 21 -1.68 -14.92 14.50
N LEU A 22 -2.22 -15.04 13.29
CA LEU A 22 -1.70 -14.38 12.09
C LEU A 22 -1.87 -12.86 12.19
N PHE A 23 -3.07 -12.41 12.58
CA PHE A 23 -3.38 -10.99 12.74
C PHE A 23 -2.48 -10.30 13.76
N ILE A 24 -2.33 -10.87 14.97
CA ILE A 24 -1.50 -10.32 16.02
C ILE A 24 -0.03 -10.29 15.58
N SER A 25 0.48 -11.36 14.98
CA SER A 25 1.87 -11.44 14.52
C SER A 25 2.21 -10.36 13.50
N LEU A 26 1.38 -10.19 12.47
CA LEU A 26 1.61 -9.20 11.42
C LEU A 26 1.39 -7.77 11.92
N SER A 27 0.46 -7.57 12.87
CA SER A 27 0.25 -6.26 13.51
C SER A 27 1.44 -5.83 14.36
N VAL A 28 2.06 -6.76 15.10
CA VAL A 28 3.29 -6.47 15.87
C VAL A 28 4.44 -6.09 14.93
N LEU A 29 4.62 -6.82 13.83
CA LEU A 29 5.64 -6.50 12.82
C LEU A 29 5.40 -5.12 12.18
N ALA A 30 4.16 -4.80 11.84
CA ALA A 30 3.80 -3.47 11.34
C ALA A 30 4.08 -2.38 12.39
N GLY A 31 3.77 -2.63 13.67
CA GLY A 31 4.03 -1.70 14.77
C GLY A 31 5.52 -1.40 14.96
N ILE A 32 6.38 -2.41 14.92
CA ILE A 32 7.85 -2.22 14.95
C ILE A 32 8.30 -1.37 13.76
N GLY A 33 7.74 -1.62 12.57
CA GLY A 33 8.05 -0.86 11.36
C GLY A 33 7.64 0.61 11.46
N ILE A 34 6.48 0.89 12.07
CA ILE A 34 6.01 2.27 12.32
C ILE A 34 6.97 2.99 13.26
N ILE A 35 7.39 2.35 14.36
CA ILE A 35 8.37 2.93 15.29
C ILE A 35 9.68 3.22 14.56
N PHE A 36 10.17 2.27 13.76
CA PHE A 36 11.38 2.46 12.95
C PHE A 36 11.25 3.63 11.96
N GLY A 37 10.12 3.71 11.24
CA GLY A 37 9.81 4.82 10.34
C GLY A 37 9.79 6.18 11.05
N CYS A 38 9.20 6.25 12.25
CA CYS A 38 9.21 7.45 13.09
C CYS A 38 10.63 7.86 13.49
N VAL A 39 11.48 6.90 13.88
CA VAL A 39 12.89 7.18 14.20
C VAL A 39 13.63 7.73 12.98
N CYS A 40 13.47 7.11 11.80
CA CYS A 40 14.07 7.62 10.56
C CYS A 40 13.58 9.04 10.20
N LEU A 41 12.29 9.32 10.40
CA LEU A 41 11.71 10.64 10.17
C LEU A 41 12.30 11.69 11.11
N VAL A 42 12.36 11.40 12.41
CA VAL A 42 12.95 12.28 13.43
C VAL A 42 14.43 12.54 13.14
N PHE A 43 15.18 11.50 12.81
CA PHE A 43 16.60 11.61 12.43
C PHE A 43 16.80 12.55 11.23
N ASN A 44 15.98 12.41 10.19
CA ASN A 44 16.08 13.24 8.98
C ASN A 44 15.67 14.70 9.22
N ILE A 45 14.67 14.94 10.09
CA ILE A 45 14.26 16.30 10.46
C ILE A 45 15.33 16.97 11.33
N TYR A 46 15.87 16.26 12.32
CA TYR A 46 16.88 16.80 13.23
C TYR A 46 18.17 17.18 12.49
N ASN A 47 18.66 16.29 11.63
CA ASN A 47 19.91 16.49 10.90
C ASN A 47 19.73 17.18 9.53
N ARG A 48 18.58 17.82 9.27
CA ARG A 48 18.24 18.44 7.96
C ARG A 48 19.24 19.47 7.44
N ASN A 49 20.00 20.11 8.34
CA ASN A 49 20.97 21.15 8.01
C ASN A 49 22.36 20.59 7.67
N VAL A 50 22.59 19.29 7.87
CA VAL A 50 23.84 18.64 7.48
C VAL A 50 23.90 18.57 5.95
N ARG A 51 24.99 19.05 5.36
CA ARG A 51 25.15 19.19 3.89
C ARG A 51 24.83 17.91 3.11
N TYR A 52 25.24 16.76 3.64
CA TYR A 52 24.94 15.45 3.05
C TYR A 52 23.43 15.16 2.97
N ILE A 53 22.69 15.41 4.06
CA ILE A 53 21.24 15.21 4.13
C ILE A 53 20.50 16.26 3.29
N GLN A 54 20.96 17.50 3.31
CA GLN A 54 20.37 18.58 2.52
C GLN A 54 20.43 18.29 1.00
N ASN A 55 21.55 17.73 0.53
CA ASN A 55 21.71 17.33 -0.87
C ASN A 55 20.76 16.18 -1.28
N SER A 56 20.28 15.37 -0.32
CA SER A 56 19.35 14.27 -0.56
C SER A 56 17.88 14.69 -0.68
N GLN A 57 17.58 16.00 -0.68
CA GLN A 57 16.21 16.55 -0.68
C GLN A 57 15.38 16.02 0.51
N PRO A 58 15.65 16.54 1.73
CA PRO A 58 15.17 15.94 2.98
C PRO A 58 13.64 15.95 3.11
N ASN A 59 12.94 16.97 2.57
CA ASN A 59 11.48 17.03 2.65
C ASN A 59 10.79 15.94 1.84
N LEU A 60 11.33 15.55 0.68
CA LEU A 60 10.79 14.41 -0.07
C LEU A 60 11.09 13.09 0.63
N ASN A 61 12.25 12.96 1.29
CA ASN A 61 12.53 11.80 2.14
C ASN A 61 11.57 11.72 3.34
N ASN A 62 11.21 12.86 3.94
CA ASN A 62 10.17 12.92 4.98
C ASN A 62 8.81 12.47 4.43
N LEU A 63 8.45 12.90 3.22
CA LEU A 63 7.23 12.46 2.55
C LEU A 63 7.22 10.95 2.27
N THR A 64 8.37 10.38 1.86
CA THR A 64 8.54 8.94 1.70
C THR A 64 8.36 8.19 3.01
N ALA A 65 9.02 8.64 4.08
CA ALA A 65 8.91 8.02 5.41
C ALA A 65 7.49 8.07 5.96
N LEU A 66 6.80 9.21 5.83
CA LEU A 66 5.37 9.34 6.19
C LEU A 66 4.50 8.39 5.37
N GLY A 67 4.76 8.27 4.05
CA GLY A 67 4.09 7.30 3.20
C GLY A 67 4.26 5.86 3.71
N CYS A 68 5.48 5.45 4.04
CA CYS A 68 5.77 4.12 4.60
C CYS A 68 5.07 3.89 5.95
N ILE A 69 5.03 4.89 6.83
CA ILE A 69 4.32 4.79 8.12
C ILE A 69 2.81 4.60 7.88
N LEU A 70 2.22 5.38 6.97
CA LEU A 70 0.80 5.26 6.62
C LEU A 70 0.49 3.90 5.99
N THR A 71 1.31 3.40 5.07
CA THR A 71 1.10 2.07 4.48
C THR A 71 1.24 0.97 5.52
N LEU A 72 2.21 1.05 6.44
CA LEU A 72 2.32 0.09 7.54
C LEU A 72 1.09 0.12 8.45
N ALA A 73 0.53 1.31 8.71
CA ALA A 73 -0.69 1.45 9.51
C ALA A 73 -1.92 0.78 8.86
N VAL A 74 -1.94 0.58 7.53
CA VAL A 74 -3.02 -0.13 6.81
C VAL A 74 -3.17 -1.59 7.23
N VAL A 75 -2.10 -2.23 7.73
CA VAL A 75 -2.14 -3.63 8.19
C VAL A 75 -3.20 -3.82 9.29
N LEU A 76 -3.39 -2.81 10.14
CA LEU A 76 -4.37 -2.85 11.24
C LEU A 76 -5.82 -2.91 10.72
N PRO A 77 -6.35 -1.91 9.98
CA PRO A 77 -7.72 -1.97 9.48
C PRO A 77 -7.94 -3.11 8.49
N LEU A 78 -6.91 -3.57 7.76
CA LEU A 78 -7.03 -4.75 6.88
C LEU A 78 -7.36 -6.04 7.65
N GLY A 79 -6.81 -6.22 8.85
CA GLY A 79 -7.03 -7.42 9.65
C GLY A 79 -8.27 -7.38 10.55
N LEU A 80 -8.95 -6.24 10.65
CA LEU A 80 -10.19 -6.13 11.40
C LEU A 80 -11.37 -6.79 10.64
N ASP A 81 -12.03 -7.74 11.27
CA ASP A 81 -13.18 -8.47 10.73
C ASP A 81 -14.41 -8.33 11.65
N GLY A 82 -15.53 -8.97 11.29
CA GLY A 82 -16.78 -8.95 12.07
C GLY A 82 -16.66 -9.53 13.48
N LEU A 83 -15.53 -10.19 13.82
CA LEU A 83 -15.24 -10.60 15.20
C LEU A 83 -14.96 -9.39 16.11
N HIS A 84 -14.30 -8.37 15.56
CA HIS A 84 -13.85 -7.20 16.32
C HIS A 84 -14.77 -5.99 16.15
N ILE A 85 -15.50 -5.91 15.04
CA ILE A 85 -16.21 -4.70 14.62
C ILE A 85 -17.68 -4.99 14.36
N SER A 86 -18.53 -4.08 14.83
CA SER A 86 -19.97 -4.13 14.58
C SER A 86 -20.32 -3.94 13.09
N GLU A 87 -21.44 -4.54 12.66
CA GLU A 87 -21.89 -4.47 11.27
C GLU A 87 -22.05 -3.03 10.75
N SER A 88 -22.47 -2.09 11.61
CA SER A 88 -22.63 -0.67 11.27
C SER A 88 -21.32 0.06 10.98
N GLN A 89 -20.21 -0.37 11.60
CA GLN A 89 -18.91 0.26 11.46
C GLN A 89 -18.08 -0.35 10.31
N PHE A 90 -18.48 -1.53 9.81
CA PHE A 90 -17.76 -2.26 8.78
C PHE A 90 -17.56 -1.46 7.47
N PRO A 91 -18.57 -0.77 6.91
CA PRO A 91 -18.38 0.04 5.69
C PRO A 91 -17.37 1.18 5.88
N PHE A 92 -17.35 1.81 7.06
CA PHE A 92 -16.38 2.85 7.37
C PHE A 92 -14.94 2.32 7.35
N ILE A 93 -14.72 1.14 7.93
CA ILE A 93 -13.40 0.49 7.91
C ILE A 93 -12.98 0.11 6.50
N CYS A 94 -13.91 -0.35 5.66
CA CYS A 94 -13.67 -0.59 4.23
C CYS A 94 -13.13 0.67 3.53
N GLN A 95 -13.72 1.84 3.81
CA GLN A 95 -13.25 3.11 3.25
C GLN A 95 -11.87 3.49 3.78
N VAL A 96 -11.65 3.38 5.09
CA VAL A 96 -10.36 3.67 5.73
C VAL A 96 -9.23 2.86 5.10
N ARG A 97 -9.44 1.56 4.82
CA ARG A 97 -8.45 0.69 4.15
C ARG A 97 -7.98 1.29 2.82
N VAL A 98 -8.93 1.65 1.96
CA VAL A 98 -8.65 2.14 0.60
C VAL A 98 -7.97 3.50 0.64
N TRP A 99 -8.46 4.41 1.48
CA TRP A 99 -7.90 5.76 1.64
C TRP A 99 -6.47 5.72 2.18
N LEU A 100 -6.25 4.97 3.25
CA LEU A 100 -4.97 4.91 3.92
C LEU A 100 -3.91 4.24 3.03
N LEU A 101 -4.29 3.19 2.31
CA LEU A 101 -3.40 2.53 1.34
C LEU A 101 -3.06 3.44 0.16
N SER A 102 -4.06 4.12 -0.42
CA SER A 102 -3.86 4.95 -1.60
C SER A 102 -3.01 6.19 -1.29
N ILE A 103 -3.31 6.89 -0.19
CA ILE A 103 -2.52 8.05 0.26
C ILE A 103 -1.11 7.63 0.66
N GLY A 104 -0.96 6.55 1.45
CA GLY A 104 0.35 6.07 1.89
C GLY A 104 1.23 5.69 0.69
N PHE A 105 0.68 4.94 -0.27
CA PHE A 105 1.38 4.59 -1.50
C PHE A 105 1.71 5.85 -2.34
N GLY A 106 0.78 6.78 -2.49
CA GLY A 106 0.99 8.02 -3.24
C GLY A 106 2.11 8.90 -2.65
N MET A 107 2.13 9.06 -1.32
CA MET A 107 3.20 9.80 -0.62
C MET A 107 4.55 9.08 -0.71
N GLY A 108 4.56 7.77 -0.48
CA GLY A 108 5.75 6.92 -0.54
C GLY A 108 6.34 6.86 -1.95
N TYR A 109 5.60 6.27 -2.88
CA TYR A 109 6.04 6.05 -4.24
C TYR A 109 6.15 7.34 -5.05
N GLY A 110 5.18 8.25 -4.94
CA GLY A 110 5.15 9.50 -5.71
C GLY A 110 6.34 10.42 -5.40
N SER A 111 6.80 10.44 -4.14
CA SER A 111 8.00 11.20 -3.75
C SER A 111 9.28 10.60 -4.34
N MET A 112 9.44 9.26 -4.29
CA MET A 112 10.58 8.56 -4.90
C MET A 112 10.58 8.72 -6.44
N PHE A 113 9.42 8.55 -7.08
CA PHE A 113 9.25 8.74 -8.51
C PHE A 113 9.66 10.14 -8.95
N THR A 114 9.18 11.17 -8.24
CA THR A 114 9.50 12.57 -8.56
C THR A 114 11.00 12.86 -8.46
N LYS A 115 11.70 12.26 -7.48
CA LYS A 115 13.16 12.36 -7.35
C LYS A 115 13.88 11.79 -8.57
N ILE A 116 13.52 10.58 -8.98
CA ILE A 116 14.14 9.94 -10.15
C ILE A 116 13.80 10.68 -11.45
N TRP A 117 12.55 11.10 -11.61
CA TRP A 117 12.12 11.92 -12.75
C TRP A 117 12.96 13.20 -12.88
N TRP A 118 13.23 13.85 -11.75
CA TRP A 118 14.07 15.04 -11.70
C TRP A 118 15.49 14.78 -12.14
N VAL A 119 16.12 13.74 -11.55
CA VAL A 119 17.46 13.30 -11.91
C VAL A 119 17.52 13.05 -13.41
N HIS A 120 16.61 12.23 -13.96
CA HIS A 120 16.53 11.95 -15.38
C HIS A 120 16.44 13.25 -16.21
N THR A 121 15.50 14.13 -15.87
CA THR A 121 15.30 15.40 -16.59
C THR A 121 16.53 16.30 -16.57
N LEU A 122 17.28 16.32 -15.47
CA LEU A 122 18.51 17.10 -15.33
C LEU A 122 19.62 16.61 -16.28
N PHE A 123 19.68 15.30 -16.54
CA PHE A 123 20.71 14.69 -17.41
C PHE A 123 20.31 14.67 -18.88
N THR A 124 19.02 14.55 -19.22
CA THR A 124 18.58 14.51 -20.62
C THR A 124 18.48 15.91 -21.26
N LYS A 125 18.31 16.99 -20.47
CA LYS A 125 18.19 18.35 -21.01
C LYS A 125 19.55 18.90 -21.49
N LYS A 126 19.57 19.47 -22.70
CA LYS A 126 20.71 20.21 -23.28
C LYS A 126 21.06 21.44 -22.42
N ASP A 127 22.35 21.79 -22.37
CA ASP A 127 22.91 22.84 -21.50
C ASP A 127 22.18 24.19 -21.59
N ASP A 128 21.75 24.60 -22.78
CA ASP A 128 21.04 25.88 -23.00
C ASP A 128 19.64 25.94 -22.33
N LYS A 129 19.09 24.80 -21.91
CA LYS A 129 17.80 24.70 -21.19
C LYS A 129 17.95 24.10 -19.78
N LYS A 130 19.19 23.99 -19.27
CA LYS A 130 19.45 23.66 -17.87
C LYS A 130 19.20 24.90 -17.00
N GLU A 131 17.97 25.42 -17.05
CA GLU A 131 17.47 26.22 -15.93
C GLU A 131 17.66 25.39 -14.67
N GLN A 132 18.23 26.00 -13.63
CA GLN A 132 18.25 25.47 -12.28
C GLN A 132 16.82 25.07 -11.94
N LEU A 133 16.49 23.78 -12.03
CA LEU A 133 15.11 23.36 -11.88
C LEU A 133 14.72 23.67 -10.44
N GLU A 134 13.80 24.63 -10.27
CA GLU A 134 13.38 25.11 -8.96
C GLU A 134 12.89 23.94 -8.11
N GLN A 135 13.37 23.87 -6.88
CA GLN A 135 13.00 22.83 -5.92
C GLN A 135 11.48 22.73 -5.72
N TRP A 136 10.75 23.83 -5.94
CA TRP A 136 9.28 23.88 -5.91
C TRP A 136 8.60 22.94 -6.92
N LYS A 137 9.17 22.80 -8.13
CA LYS A 137 8.56 21.97 -9.20
C LYS A 137 8.46 20.49 -8.79
N LEU A 138 9.36 20.02 -7.91
CA LEU A 138 9.31 18.67 -7.35
C LEU A 138 8.11 18.49 -6.42
N TYR A 139 7.92 19.41 -5.48
CA TYR A 139 6.79 19.32 -4.55
C TYR A 139 5.45 19.40 -5.29
N VAL A 140 5.36 20.26 -6.30
CA VAL A 140 4.17 20.34 -7.16
C VAL A 140 3.90 19.01 -7.88
N THR A 141 4.93 18.40 -8.46
CA THR A 141 4.77 17.11 -9.18
C THR A 141 4.29 16.00 -8.24
N ALA A 142 4.89 15.89 -7.05
CA ALA A 142 4.47 14.93 -6.04
C ALA A 142 3.03 15.19 -5.55
N ALA A 143 2.68 16.45 -5.30
CA ALA A 143 1.34 16.84 -4.88
C ALA A 143 0.28 16.53 -5.94
N VAL A 144 0.58 16.75 -7.22
CA VAL A 144 -0.32 16.40 -8.34
C VAL A 144 -0.57 14.90 -8.40
N LEU A 145 0.46 14.05 -8.24
CA LEU A 145 0.28 12.60 -8.23
C LEU A 145 -0.63 12.14 -7.07
N ILE A 146 -0.41 12.67 -5.86
CA ILE A 146 -1.25 12.37 -4.69
C ILE A 146 -2.67 12.88 -4.89
N PHE A 147 -2.83 14.05 -5.51
CA PHE A 147 -4.15 14.63 -5.80
C PHE A 147 -4.93 13.78 -6.80
N ILE A 148 -4.29 13.28 -7.86
CA ILE A 148 -4.92 12.35 -8.82
C ILE A 148 -5.41 11.10 -8.09
N ASP A 149 -4.60 10.55 -7.18
CA ASP A 149 -4.98 9.39 -6.39
C ASP A 149 -6.20 9.67 -5.50
N ALA A 150 -6.18 10.79 -4.77
CA ALA A 150 -7.27 11.19 -3.88
C ALA A 150 -8.57 11.43 -4.64
N VAL A 151 -8.52 12.09 -5.80
CA VAL A 151 -9.68 12.31 -6.67
C VAL A 151 -10.22 11.00 -7.20
N THR A 152 -9.34 10.09 -7.64
CA THR A 152 -9.76 8.77 -8.15
C THR A 152 -10.50 7.97 -7.08
N ILE A 153 -9.97 7.94 -5.85
CA ILE A 153 -10.64 7.26 -4.73
C ILE A 153 -11.95 7.97 -4.34
N LEU A 154 -11.96 9.31 -4.32
CA LEU A 154 -13.16 10.08 -4.00
C LEU A 154 -14.29 9.79 -4.99
N ILE A 155 -14.00 9.79 -6.29
CA ILE A 155 -14.98 9.45 -7.33
C ILE A 155 -15.51 8.03 -7.12
N TRP A 156 -14.62 7.07 -6.84
CA TRP A 156 -15.04 5.70 -6.56
C TRP A 156 -16.00 5.63 -5.36
N GLN A 157 -15.66 6.28 -4.23
CA GLN A 157 -16.53 6.27 -3.04
C GLN A 157 -17.87 6.97 -3.26
N LEU A 158 -17.93 8.04 -4.06
CA LEU A 158 -19.18 8.76 -4.32
C LEU A 158 -20.09 8.03 -5.30
N VAL A 159 -19.53 7.33 -6.29
CA VAL A 159 -20.30 6.67 -7.36
C VAL A 159 -20.68 5.23 -6.99
N ASP A 160 -19.77 4.49 -6.35
CA ASP A 160 -19.94 3.07 -6.03
C ASP A 160 -19.25 2.75 -4.68
N PRO A 161 -19.83 3.21 -3.55
CA PRO A 161 -19.23 3.04 -2.22
C PRO A 161 -19.06 1.56 -1.87
N LEU A 162 -17.97 1.24 -1.16
CA LEU A 162 -17.76 -0.12 -0.66
C LEU A 162 -18.76 -0.43 0.45
N GLN A 163 -19.49 -1.52 0.29
CA GLN A 163 -20.46 -2.02 1.26
C GLN A 163 -20.04 -3.41 1.75
N ARG A 164 -20.59 -3.83 2.89
CA ARG A 164 -20.43 -5.19 3.40
C ARG A 164 -21.24 -6.14 2.52
N THR A 165 -20.57 -7.11 1.92
CA THR A 165 -21.21 -8.23 1.21
C THR A 165 -20.87 -9.54 1.91
N VAL A 166 -21.87 -10.39 2.07
CA VAL A 166 -21.72 -11.72 2.66
C VAL A 166 -21.84 -12.74 1.54
N GLU A 167 -20.73 -13.43 1.24
CA GLU A 167 -20.76 -14.58 0.35
C GLU A 167 -21.08 -15.84 1.14
N VAL A 168 -22.00 -16.65 0.63
CA VAL A 168 -22.46 -17.89 1.25
C VAL A 168 -21.90 -19.04 0.43
N GLU A 169 -20.97 -19.81 1.01
CA GLU A 169 -20.54 -21.09 0.44
C GLU A 169 -21.48 -22.18 0.96
N ASN A 170 -22.10 -22.98 0.07
CA ASN A 170 -22.92 -24.11 0.48
C ASN A 170 -22.01 -25.32 0.69
N LEU A 171 -21.75 -25.71 1.94
CA LEU A 171 -21.08 -26.97 2.26
C LEU A 171 -22.11 -27.96 2.81
N VAL A 172 -22.33 -29.04 2.08
CA VAL A 172 -23.18 -30.15 2.51
C VAL A 172 -22.38 -31.03 3.47
N GLY A 173 -22.75 -31.04 4.75
CA GLY A 173 -22.26 -32.01 5.74
C GLY A 173 -23.29 -33.13 5.96
N ASP A 174 -22.83 -34.31 6.40
CA ASP A 174 -23.63 -35.55 6.45
C ASP A 174 -24.89 -35.47 7.35
N ASP A 175 -24.95 -34.59 8.35
CA ASP A 175 -26.12 -34.42 9.26
C ASP A 175 -26.55 -32.95 9.52
N VAL A 176 -25.72 -31.96 9.12
CA VAL A 176 -25.92 -30.52 9.35
C VAL A 176 -25.38 -29.76 8.14
N GLU A 177 -26.18 -28.84 7.58
CA GLU A 177 -25.75 -27.98 6.49
C GLU A 177 -25.03 -26.76 7.11
N ILE A 178 -23.71 -26.70 6.95
CA ILE A 178 -22.90 -25.58 7.45
C ILE A 178 -22.71 -24.60 6.31
N LEU A 179 -23.22 -23.38 6.48
CA LEU A 179 -23.07 -22.31 5.49
C LEU A 179 -21.98 -21.36 6.00
N PRO A 180 -20.69 -21.56 5.63
CA PRO A 180 -19.66 -20.58 5.90
C PRO A 180 -20.01 -19.25 5.22
N GLN A 181 -20.14 -18.20 6.02
CA GLN A 181 -20.36 -16.84 5.55
C GLN A 181 -19.04 -16.07 5.60
N LEU A 182 -18.68 -15.45 4.49
CA LEU A 182 -17.44 -14.70 4.34
C LEU A 182 -17.78 -13.21 4.16
N GLU A 183 -17.34 -12.39 5.11
CA GLU A 183 -17.53 -10.94 5.04
C GLU A 183 -16.42 -10.29 4.23
N HIS A 184 -16.80 -9.58 3.17
CA HIS A 184 -15.88 -8.79 2.38
C HIS A 184 -16.42 -7.40 2.09
N CYS A 185 -15.49 -6.47 1.88
CA CYS A 185 -15.78 -5.16 1.34
C CYS A 185 -15.92 -5.28 -0.18
N SER A 186 -17.13 -5.16 -0.72
CA SER A 186 -17.37 -5.21 -2.16
C SER A 186 -18.16 -3.99 -2.63
N SER A 187 -18.01 -3.66 -3.91
CA SER A 187 -18.77 -2.62 -4.60
C SER A 187 -19.42 -3.23 -5.84
N ARG A 188 -20.44 -2.59 -6.41
CA ARG A 188 -21.22 -3.18 -7.51
C ARG A 188 -20.35 -3.47 -8.74
N LYS A 189 -19.33 -2.64 -8.99
CA LYS A 189 -18.36 -2.78 -10.08
C LYS A 189 -16.92 -2.85 -9.56
N MET A 190 -16.69 -3.62 -8.49
CA MET A 190 -15.38 -3.78 -7.84
C MET A 190 -14.26 -4.10 -8.84
N THR A 191 -14.45 -5.08 -9.73
CA THR A 191 -13.43 -5.49 -10.71
C THR A 191 -13.06 -4.37 -11.68
N THR A 192 -14.04 -3.55 -12.09
CA THR A 192 -13.80 -2.42 -13.00
C THR A 192 -12.99 -1.32 -12.30
N TRP A 193 -13.38 -0.93 -11.09
CA TRP A 193 -12.66 0.09 -10.32
C TRP A 193 -11.24 -0.34 -9.95
N LEU A 194 -11.08 -1.58 -9.44
CA LEU A 194 -9.76 -2.14 -9.16
C LEU A 194 -8.91 -2.25 -10.43
N GLY A 195 -9.51 -2.66 -11.55
CA GLY A 195 -8.82 -2.69 -12.85
C GLY A 195 -8.27 -1.33 -13.25
N ILE A 196 -9.09 -0.27 -13.19
CA ILE A 196 -8.66 1.09 -13.52
C ILE A 196 -7.51 1.54 -12.61
N VAL A 197 -7.66 1.37 -11.30
CA VAL A 197 -6.63 1.78 -10.32
C VAL A 197 -5.34 0.99 -10.51
N TYR A 198 -5.41 -0.32 -10.66
CA TYR A 198 -4.24 -1.18 -10.84
C TYR A 198 -3.54 -0.95 -12.17
N THR A 199 -4.27 -0.71 -13.26
CA THR A 199 -3.66 -0.35 -14.55
C THR A 199 -2.93 0.97 -14.46
N TYR A 200 -3.56 2.02 -13.91
CA TYR A 200 -2.92 3.32 -13.72
C TYR A 200 -1.67 3.22 -12.83
N LYS A 201 -1.77 2.55 -11.67
CA LYS A 201 -0.64 2.34 -10.77
C LYS A 201 0.45 1.49 -11.42
N GLY A 202 0.09 0.43 -12.13
CA GLY A 202 1.03 -0.43 -12.85
C GLY A 202 1.84 0.33 -13.91
N LEU A 203 1.19 1.19 -14.69
CA LEU A 203 1.88 2.07 -15.64
C LEU A 203 2.85 3.03 -14.94
N LEU A 204 2.43 3.62 -13.81
CA LEU A 204 3.30 4.49 -13.01
C LEU A 204 4.52 3.72 -12.46
N LEU A 205 4.32 2.47 -12.00
CA LEU A 205 5.38 1.58 -11.53
C LEU A 205 6.40 1.26 -12.63
N LEU A 206 5.91 0.88 -13.81
CA LEU A 206 6.75 0.58 -14.97
C LEU A 206 7.55 1.80 -15.43
N LEU A 207 6.93 2.97 -15.46
CA LEU A 207 7.62 4.22 -15.79
C LEU A 207 8.72 4.54 -14.77
N GLY A 208 8.45 4.34 -13.47
CA GLY A 208 9.46 4.56 -12.44
C GLY A 208 10.64 3.60 -12.54
N ILE A 209 10.40 2.32 -12.86
CA ILE A 209 11.47 1.35 -13.16
C ILE A 209 12.30 1.82 -14.35
N PHE A 210 11.65 2.21 -15.45
CA PHE A 210 12.33 2.68 -16.65
C PHE A 210 13.24 3.88 -16.36
N LEU A 211 12.75 4.88 -15.63
CA LEU A 211 13.56 6.05 -15.28
C LEU A 211 14.69 5.70 -14.30
N ALA A 212 14.46 4.79 -13.36
CA ALA A 212 15.49 4.31 -12.45
C ALA A 212 16.59 3.55 -13.20
N TYR A 213 16.24 2.83 -14.27
CA TYR A 213 17.20 2.15 -15.14
C TYR A 213 18.08 3.15 -15.91
N GLU A 214 17.47 4.14 -16.56
CA GLU A 214 18.20 5.16 -17.34
C GLU A 214 19.14 6.00 -16.45
N THR A 215 18.75 6.24 -15.19
CA THR A 215 19.53 7.08 -14.27
C THR A 215 20.62 6.34 -13.48
N LYS A 216 20.74 5.00 -13.64
CA LYS A 216 21.64 4.17 -12.81
C LYS A 216 23.13 4.47 -12.99
N SER A 217 23.56 4.74 -14.22
CA SER A 217 24.97 4.92 -14.60
C SER A 217 25.46 6.33 -14.34
N VAL A 218 24.53 7.25 -14.04
CA VAL A 218 24.85 8.63 -13.79
C VAL A 218 25.42 8.79 -12.38
N SER A 219 26.59 9.41 -12.28
CA SER A 219 27.25 9.70 -11.00
C SER A 219 27.52 11.19 -10.94
N THR A 220 26.95 11.87 -9.94
CA THR A 220 27.28 13.27 -9.65
C THR A 220 27.52 13.45 -8.17
N GLU A 221 28.59 14.14 -7.83
CA GLU A 221 29.02 14.44 -6.46
C GLU A 221 27.95 15.19 -5.63
N LYS A 222 26.97 15.83 -6.30
CA LYS A 222 25.85 16.56 -5.68
C LYS A 222 24.65 15.68 -5.35
N ILE A 223 24.53 14.46 -5.88
CA ILE A 223 23.35 13.59 -5.73
C ILE A 223 23.85 12.16 -5.55
N ASN A 224 24.02 11.70 -4.31
CA ASN A 224 24.45 10.33 -4.01
C ASN A 224 23.27 9.38 -3.68
N ASP A 225 22.09 9.93 -3.37
CA ASP A 225 20.92 9.18 -2.89
C ASP A 225 20.07 8.57 -4.03
N HIS A 226 20.28 8.97 -5.30
CA HIS A 226 19.44 8.50 -6.42
C HIS A 226 19.57 7.01 -6.68
N ARG A 227 20.74 6.41 -6.41
CA ARG A 227 20.92 4.96 -6.50
C ARG A 227 20.07 4.21 -5.48
N SER A 228 20.07 4.67 -4.23
CA SER A 228 19.24 4.11 -3.16
C SER A 228 17.75 4.26 -3.47
N VAL A 229 17.33 5.44 -3.95
CA VAL A 229 15.95 5.68 -4.39
C VAL A 229 15.57 4.76 -5.56
N GLY A 230 16.46 4.56 -6.53
CA GLY A 230 16.26 3.64 -7.63
C GLY A 230 16.04 2.20 -7.15
N MET A 231 16.91 1.70 -6.26
CA MET A 231 16.78 0.36 -5.66
C MET A 231 15.46 0.20 -4.89
N ALA A 232 15.04 1.22 -4.14
CA ALA A 232 13.75 1.22 -3.45
C ALA A 232 12.57 1.15 -4.43
N ILE A 233 12.60 1.91 -5.53
CA ILE A 233 11.58 1.84 -6.59
C ILE A 233 11.51 0.44 -7.21
N TYR A 234 12.65 -0.19 -7.52
CA TYR A 234 12.67 -1.56 -8.03
C TYR A 234 12.00 -2.52 -7.06
N ASN A 235 12.37 -2.47 -5.78
CA ASN A 235 11.79 -3.34 -4.76
C ASN A 235 10.28 -3.18 -4.63
N VAL A 236 9.79 -1.94 -4.47
CA VAL A 236 8.35 -1.67 -4.34
C VAL A 236 7.59 -2.09 -5.60
N SER A 237 8.10 -1.75 -6.77
CA SER A 237 7.42 -2.02 -8.04
C SER A 237 7.30 -3.52 -8.30
N VAL A 238 8.37 -4.29 -8.11
CA VAL A 238 8.36 -5.75 -8.31
C VAL A 238 7.44 -6.43 -7.32
N LEU A 239 7.53 -6.07 -6.03
CA LEU A 239 6.65 -6.65 -5.00
C LEU A 239 5.18 -6.36 -5.31
N CYS A 240 4.82 -5.12 -5.65
CA CYS A 240 3.43 -4.75 -5.97
C CYS A 240 2.91 -5.45 -7.24
N MET A 241 3.73 -5.57 -8.29
CA MET A 241 3.32 -6.23 -9.54
C MET A 241 3.08 -7.73 -9.36
N ILE A 242 3.77 -8.38 -8.42
CA ILE A 242 3.57 -9.80 -8.11
C ILE A 242 2.40 -9.98 -7.15
N THR A 243 2.31 -9.18 -6.08
CA THR A 243 1.37 -9.44 -4.98
C THR A 243 -0.06 -9.01 -5.31
N ALA A 244 -0.26 -7.97 -6.13
CA ALA A 244 -1.61 -7.51 -6.46
C ALA A 244 -2.42 -8.56 -7.26
N PRO A 245 -1.89 -9.18 -8.34
CA PRO A 245 -2.61 -10.25 -9.04
C PRO A 245 -2.83 -11.48 -8.16
N VAL A 246 -1.84 -11.86 -7.35
CA VAL A 246 -1.95 -13.01 -6.42
C VAL A 246 -3.07 -12.77 -5.40
N ALA A 247 -3.15 -11.57 -4.83
CA ALA A 247 -4.20 -11.21 -3.88
C ALA A 247 -5.60 -11.24 -4.52
N MET A 248 -5.74 -10.88 -5.80
CA MET A 248 -7.01 -11.00 -6.52
C MET A 248 -7.45 -12.46 -6.69
N ILE A 249 -6.50 -13.34 -7.05
CA ILE A 249 -6.76 -14.77 -7.28
C ILE A 249 -7.12 -15.48 -5.97
N VAL A 250 -6.44 -15.14 -4.88
CA VAL A 250 -6.57 -15.79 -3.56
C VAL A 250 -7.60 -15.08 -2.67
N SER A 251 -8.38 -14.15 -3.21
CA SER A 251 -9.38 -13.34 -2.47
C SER A 251 -10.41 -14.16 -1.68
N LYS A 252 -10.71 -15.39 -2.11
CA LYS A 252 -11.60 -16.33 -1.41
C LYS A 252 -11.03 -16.90 -0.11
N GLN A 253 -9.70 -16.90 0.06
CA GLN A 253 -9.03 -17.35 1.26
C GLN A 253 -8.58 -16.13 2.08
N GLN A 254 -9.35 -15.76 3.10
CA GLN A 254 -9.08 -14.57 3.93
C GLN A 254 -7.68 -14.55 4.53
N ASP A 255 -7.25 -15.63 5.20
CA ASP A 255 -5.92 -15.71 5.82
C ASP A 255 -4.79 -15.52 4.81
N ALA A 256 -4.89 -16.17 3.64
CA ALA A 256 -3.88 -16.09 2.61
C ALA A 256 -3.86 -14.71 1.93
N SER A 257 -5.03 -14.17 1.56
CA SER A 257 -5.14 -12.83 0.98
C SER A 257 -4.60 -11.74 1.94
N PHE A 258 -4.92 -11.83 3.24
CA PHE A 258 -4.39 -10.92 4.24
C PHE A 258 -2.88 -11.07 4.41
N ALA A 259 -2.37 -12.30 4.52
CA ALA A 259 -0.94 -12.55 4.66
C ALA A 259 -0.14 -11.99 3.49
N PHE A 260 -0.56 -12.25 2.23
CA PHE A 260 0.12 -11.73 1.05
C PHE A 260 0.12 -10.20 1.02
N ALA A 261 -1.02 -9.56 1.27
CA ALA A 261 -1.12 -8.10 1.27
C ALA A 261 -0.27 -7.47 2.38
N ALA A 262 -0.39 -7.96 3.61
CA ALA A 262 0.32 -7.43 4.77
C ALA A 262 1.84 -7.64 4.66
N LEU A 263 2.30 -8.83 4.27
CA LEU A 263 3.73 -9.10 4.09
C LEU A 263 4.32 -8.26 2.96
N ALA A 264 3.60 -8.07 1.85
CA ALA A 264 4.05 -7.20 0.77
C ALA A 264 4.25 -5.76 1.25
N VAL A 265 3.29 -5.22 2.01
CA VAL A 265 3.36 -3.86 2.59
C VAL A 265 4.50 -3.75 3.60
N ILE A 266 4.64 -4.73 4.50
CA ILE A 266 5.69 -4.74 5.53
C ILE A 266 7.07 -4.80 4.86
N PHE A 267 7.34 -5.80 4.03
CA PHE A 267 8.65 -5.95 3.40
C PHE A 267 9.01 -4.78 2.49
N SER A 268 8.06 -4.29 1.69
CA SER A 268 8.31 -3.13 0.82
C SER A 268 8.66 -1.88 1.63
N SER A 269 7.95 -1.62 2.73
CA SER A 269 8.20 -0.46 3.59
C SER A 269 9.53 -0.59 4.35
N TYR A 270 9.83 -1.75 4.93
CA TYR A 270 11.08 -1.99 5.66
C TYR A 270 12.30 -1.83 4.75
N ILE A 271 12.30 -2.49 3.59
CA ILE A 271 13.41 -2.40 2.65
C ILE A 271 13.58 -0.96 2.17
N THR A 272 12.49 -0.25 1.87
CA THR A 272 12.55 1.17 1.47
C THR A 272 13.17 2.05 2.55
N LEU A 273 12.73 1.92 3.80
CA LEU A 273 13.28 2.69 4.92
C LEU A 273 14.77 2.37 5.15
N ILE A 274 15.14 1.09 5.13
CA ILE A 274 16.55 0.66 5.31
C ILE A 274 17.43 1.23 4.20
N VAL A 275 17.06 1.01 2.94
CA VAL A 275 17.85 1.42 1.77
C VAL A 275 18.01 2.95 1.72
N LEU A 276 16.97 3.70 2.10
CA LEU A 276 17.02 5.16 2.04
C LEU A 276 17.70 5.82 3.24
N PHE A 277 17.57 5.28 4.45
CA PHE A 277 18.00 5.98 5.67
C PHE A 277 19.23 5.39 6.35
N VAL A 278 19.55 4.10 6.18
CA VAL A 278 20.75 3.51 6.81
C VAL A 278 22.06 4.06 6.24
N PRO A 279 22.18 4.37 4.93
CA PRO A 279 23.40 5.00 4.38
C PRO A 279 23.56 6.49 4.74
N LYS A 280 22.68 7.08 5.56
CA LYS A 280 22.67 8.50 5.91
C LYS A 280 23.14 8.73 7.34
#